data_AF-A0A804NV02-F1
#
_entry.id   AF-A0A804NV02-F1
#
_cell.length_a   1.000
_cell.length_b   1.000
_cell.length_c   1.000
_cell.angle_alpha   90.00
_cell.angle_beta   90.00
_cell.angle_gamma   90.00
#
_symmetry.space_group_name_H-M   'P 1'
#
loop_
_entity.id
_entity.type
_entity.pdbx_description
1 polymer ?
#
loop_
_entity_poly.entity_id
_entity_poly.type
_entity_poly.pdbx_seq_one_letter_code
_entity_poly.pdbx_strand_id
1 'polypeptide(L)'
;MPCLLFLLAPPPRPCLADSSKWLVAGCFAFAAIWKRDAEIMWVLLGAVGNSLLSLVLKKMLNHERPAPALRSDPGMPSSHAQSIFYAATVLALSLYYWLGTNYLTMILGPATLSLAAYLSWLRVSRGLHTLNQVMVGAVVGSAVGALWFVLWHWLVQEAFASSVLVRVAVILGSSAFCVSFVVYMIRHWLKDE
;
A
#
# COMPACT_ATOMS: atom_id res chain seq x y z
N MET A 1 -28.70 16.49 -3.53
CA MET A 1 -28.15 16.66 -4.89
C MET A 1 -26.68 17.12 -4.86
N PRO A 2 -25.69 16.25 -4.58
CA PRO A 2 -24.26 16.58 -4.72
C PRO A 2 -23.62 16.06 -6.01
N CYS A 3 -24.32 15.25 -6.82
CA CYS A 3 -23.75 14.59 -8.01
C CYS A 3 -23.37 15.52 -9.17
N LEU A 4 -23.96 16.72 -9.30
CA LEU A 4 -23.68 17.58 -10.45
C LEU A 4 -22.39 18.39 -10.32
N LEU A 5 -21.93 18.70 -9.11
CA LEU A 5 -20.75 19.56 -8.92
C LEU A 5 -19.43 18.85 -9.24
N PHE A 6 -19.40 17.51 -9.22
CA PHE A 6 -18.20 16.72 -9.49
C PHE A 6 -17.96 16.41 -10.97
N LEU A 7 -18.99 16.52 -11.83
CA LEU A 7 -18.86 16.35 -13.28
C LEU A 7 -18.17 17.54 -13.97
N LEU A 8 -18.03 18.67 -13.28
CA LEU A 8 -17.37 19.88 -13.80
C LEU A 8 -15.93 20.05 -13.30
N ALA A 9 -15.43 19.14 -12.47
CA ALA A 9 -14.04 19.20 -12.02
C ALA A 9 -13.11 18.77 -13.17
N PRO A 10 -12.17 19.62 -13.62
CA PRO A 10 -11.23 19.24 -14.67
C PRO A 10 -10.43 18.00 -14.22
N PRO A 11 -10.03 17.12 -15.17
CA PRO A 11 -9.20 15.97 -14.83
C PRO A 11 -7.95 16.43 -14.09
N PRO A 12 -7.47 15.67 -13.08
CA PRO A 12 -6.26 16.04 -12.35
C PRO A 12 -5.11 16.22 -13.33
N ARG A 13 -4.42 17.36 -13.24
CA ARG A 13 -3.27 17.69 -14.11
C ARG A 13 -2.20 16.58 -13.99
N PRO A 14 -1.60 16.11 -15.10
CA PRO A 14 -0.65 15.00 -15.10
C PRO A 14 0.50 15.19 -14.09
N CYS A 15 1.04 16.42 -13.96
CA CYS A 15 2.12 16.74 -13.01
C CYS A 15 1.85 16.36 -11.54
N LEU A 16 0.60 16.39 -11.07
CA LEU A 16 0.25 16.05 -9.68
C LEU A 16 0.22 14.53 -9.44
N ALA A 17 -0.17 13.75 -10.46
CA ALA A 17 -0.14 12.30 -10.38
C ALA A 17 1.31 11.78 -10.41
N ASP A 18 2.17 12.40 -11.21
CA ASP A 18 3.58 12.00 -11.32
C ASP A 18 4.41 12.35 -10.08
N SER A 19 4.15 13.50 -9.45
CA SER A 19 4.84 13.86 -8.19
C SER A 19 4.47 12.92 -7.01
N SER A 20 3.24 12.40 -6.96
CA SER A 20 2.84 11.43 -5.92
C SER A 20 3.61 10.11 -5.99
N LYS A 21 3.95 9.67 -7.21
CA LYS A 21 4.71 8.46 -7.48
C LYS A 21 6.16 8.59 -6.97
N TRP A 22 6.80 9.72 -7.26
CA TRP A 22 8.15 10.04 -6.79
C TRP A 22 8.21 10.23 -5.28
N LEU A 23 7.18 10.83 -4.69
CA LEU A 23 7.06 10.98 -3.25
C LEU A 23 6.95 9.60 -2.56
N VAL A 24 6.08 8.72 -3.06
CA VAL A 24 5.95 7.35 -2.53
C VAL A 24 7.25 6.57 -2.66
N ALA A 25 7.90 6.61 -3.82
CA ALA A 25 9.17 5.92 -4.05
C ALA A 25 10.30 6.48 -3.15
N GLY A 26 10.37 7.81 -3.01
CA GLY A 26 11.33 8.50 -2.15
C GLY A 26 11.14 8.17 -0.68
N CYS A 27 9.90 8.19 -0.17
CA CYS A 27 9.59 7.79 1.20
C CYS A 27 9.95 6.32 1.46
N PHE A 28 9.69 5.43 0.50
CA PHE A 28 10.03 4.01 0.59
C PHE A 28 11.55 3.79 0.64
N ALA A 29 12.29 4.46 -0.24
CA ALA A 29 13.75 4.40 -0.29
C ALA A 29 14.39 5.01 0.97
N PHE A 30 13.90 6.17 1.42
CA PHE A 30 14.37 6.82 2.64
C PHE A 30 14.11 5.96 3.88
N ALA A 31 12.91 5.39 4.03
CA ALA A 31 12.58 4.50 5.13
C ALA A 31 13.50 3.25 5.15
N ALA A 32 13.76 2.67 3.98
CA ALA A 32 14.65 1.51 3.84
C ALA A 32 16.13 1.82 4.16
N ILE A 33 16.60 3.04 3.88
CA ILE A 33 17.99 3.45 4.10
C ILE A 33 18.21 3.97 5.53
N TRP A 34 17.28 4.76 6.06
CA TRP A 34 17.45 5.50 7.32
C TRP A 34 17.19 4.63 8.56
N LYS A 35 16.18 3.76 8.49
CA LYS A 35 15.86 2.82 9.57
C LYS A 35 16.36 1.45 9.16
N ARG A 36 17.50 1.02 9.70
CA ARG A 36 17.89 -0.41 9.72
C ARG A 36 17.00 -1.21 10.68
N ASP A 37 15.70 -0.95 10.61
CA ASP A 37 14.68 -1.54 11.43
C ASP A 37 14.07 -2.68 10.62
N ALA A 38 14.39 -3.90 11.01
CA ALA A 38 14.02 -5.09 10.28
C ALA A 38 12.49 -5.24 10.17
N GLU A 39 11.73 -4.67 11.12
CA GLU A 39 10.27 -4.61 11.05
C GLU A 39 9.81 -3.74 9.87
N ILE A 40 10.41 -2.56 9.71
CA ILE A 40 10.07 -1.67 8.59
C ILE A 40 10.42 -2.36 7.27
N MET A 41 11.60 -2.98 7.15
CA MET A 41 11.97 -3.72 5.93
C MET A 41 11.00 -4.87 5.63
N TRP A 42 10.54 -5.58 6.66
CA TRP A 42 9.53 -6.63 6.52
C TRP A 42 8.19 -6.08 6.04
N VAL A 43 7.73 -4.97 6.60
CA VAL A 43 6.50 -4.27 6.17
C VAL A 43 6.61 -3.78 4.72
N LEU A 44 7.76 -3.26 4.31
CA LEU A 44 8.02 -2.85 2.93
C LEU A 44 7.98 -4.05 1.98
N LEU A 45 8.57 -5.19 2.37
CA LEU A 45 8.48 -6.43 1.59
C LEU A 45 7.03 -6.88 1.40
N GLY A 46 6.23 -6.81 2.46
CA GLY A 46 4.79 -7.12 2.39
C GLY A 46 4.02 -6.15 1.49
N ALA A 47 4.42 -4.87 1.40
CA ALA A 47 3.81 -3.91 0.49
C ALA A 47 4.03 -4.28 -0.99
N VAL A 48 5.23 -4.78 -1.33
CA VAL A 48 5.52 -5.30 -2.67
C VAL A 48 4.74 -6.59 -2.93
N GLY A 49 4.71 -7.52 -1.97
CA GLY A 49 3.90 -8.74 -2.06
C GLY A 49 2.41 -8.45 -2.29
N ASN A 50 1.85 -7.49 -1.54
CA ASN A 50 0.47 -7.04 -1.70
C ASN A 50 0.21 -6.42 -3.08
N SER A 51 1.19 -5.69 -3.63
CA SER A 51 1.10 -5.12 -4.98
C SER A 51 1.09 -6.21 -6.05
N LEU A 52 1.96 -7.22 -5.93
CA LEU A 52 2.00 -8.38 -6.82
C LEU A 52 0.69 -9.18 -6.74
N LEU A 53 0.17 -9.40 -5.54
CA LEU A 53 -1.13 -10.05 -5.33
C LEU A 53 -2.25 -9.28 -6.04
N SER A 54 -2.24 -7.95 -5.98
CA SER A 54 -3.22 -7.13 -6.69
C SER A 54 -3.17 -7.35 -8.21
N LEU A 55 -1.97 -7.47 -8.79
CA LEU A 55 -1.80 -7.76 -10.21
C LEU A 55 -2.32 -9.16 -10.59
N VAL A 56 -2.02 -10.16 -9.75
CA VAL A 56 -2.51 -11.54 -9.95
C VAL A 56 -4.03 -11.58 -9.88
N LEU A 57 -4.63 -10.99 -8.83
CA LEU A 57 -6.08 -10.95 -8.66
C LEU A 57 -6.78 -10.21 -9.80
N LYS A 58 -6.19 -9.11 -10.29
CA LYS A 58 -6.70 -8.40 -11.47
C LYS A 58 -6.75 -9.27 -12.71
N LYS A 59 -5.71 -10.07 -12.95
CA LYS A 59 -5.66 -11.00 -14.09
C LYS A 59 -6.66 -12.15 -13.93
N MET A 60 -6.84 -12.67 -12.72
CA MET A 60 -7.76 -13.78 -12.43
C MET A 60 -9.23 -13.36 -12.52
N LEU A 61 -9.58 -12.19 -11.96
CA LEU A 61 -10.96 -11.73 -11.89
C LEU A 61 -11.39 -11.00 -13.18
N ASN A 62 -10.47 -10.32 -13.85
CA ASN A 62 -10.67 -9.62 -15.13
C ASN A 62 -11.99 -8.81 -15.25
N HIS A 63 -12.44 -8.18 -14.15
CA HIS A 63 -13.65 -7.37 -14.15
C HIS A 63 -13.40 -6.02 -14.85
N GLU A 64 -14.33 -5.60 -15.71
CA GLU A 64 -14.27 -4.29 -16.37
C GLU A 64 -14.39 -3.12 -15.38
N ARG A 65 -13.83 -1.97 -15.76
CA ARG A 65 -13.98 -0.71 -15.03
C ARG A 65 -15.27 0.01 -15.46
N PRO A 66 -15.85 0.84 -14.59
CA PRO A 66 -17.02 1.65 -14.96
C PRO A 66 -16.75 2.65 -16.10
N ALA A 67 -15.49 3.06 -16.29
CA ALA A 67 -15.08 3.92 -17.41
C ALA A 67 -13.81 3.33 -18.10
N PRO A 68 -13.95 2.33 -18.98
CA PRO A 68 -12.81 1.66 -19.61
C PRO A 68 -12.00 2.61 -20.53
N ALA A 69 -12.63 3.68 -21.03
CA ALA A 69 -11.96 4.72 -21.82
C ALA A 69 -10.89 5.52 -21.03
N LEU A 70 -10.98 5.57 -19.68
CA LEU A 70 -9.96 6.25 -18.87
C LEU A 70 -8.75 5.36 -18.54
N ARG A 71 -8.95 4.03 -18.44
CA ARG A 71 -7.91 3.04 -18.14
C ARG A 71 -8.28 1.66 -18.67
N SER A 72 -7.33 1.03 -19.34
CA SER A 72 -7.48 -0.30 -19.95
C SER A 72 -7.20 -1.48 -19.01
N ASP A 73 -6.66 -1.25 -17.81
CA ASP A 73 -6.34 -2.34 -16.88
C ASP A 73 -7.58 -2.84 -16.12
N PRO A 74 -7.63 -4.13 -15.72
CA PRO A 74 -8.77 -4.68 -14.97
C PRO A 74 -9.12 -3.88 -13.71
N GLY A 75 -10.41 -3.85 -13.40
CA GLY A 75 -11.01 -3.00 -12.38
C GLY A 75 -11.06 -3.59 -10.97
N MET A 76 -11.05 -4.92 -10.82
CA MET A 76 -11.15 -5.60 -9.52
C MET A 76 -9.90 -6.45 -9.22
N PRO A 77 -9.32 -6.36 -8.01
CA PRO A 77 -9.54 -5.35 -6.97
C PRO A 77 -8.95 -3.97 -7.33
N SER A 78 -9.43 -2.91 -6.68
CA SER A 78 -8.77 -1.61 -6.74
C SER A 78 -7.40 -1.68 -6.06
N SER A 79 -6.32 -1.69 -6.83
CA SER A 79 -4.94 -1.72 -6.30
C SER A 79 -4.63 -0.55 -5.37
N HIS A 80 -5.24 0.61 -5.61
CA HIS A 80 -5.06 1.80 -4.76
C HIS A 80 -5.74 1.62 -3.40
N ALA A 81 -6.96 1.07 -3.38
CA ALA A 81 -7.62 0.74 -2.10
C ALA A 81 -6.85 -0.36 -1.37
N GLN A 82 -6.41 -1.40 -2.08
CA GLN A 82 -5.66 -2.51 -1.51
C GLN A 82 -4.32 -2.09 -0.88
N SER A 83 -3.56 -1.20 -1.51
CA SER A 83 -2.30 -0.71 -0.93
C SER A 83 -2.53 0.23 0.26
N ILE A 84 -3.52 1.12 0.19
CA ILE A 84 -3.86 2.04 1.28
C ILE A 84 -4.34 1.27 2.51
N PHE A 85 -5.24 0.30 2.34
CA PHE A 85 -5.75 -0.50 3.47
C PHE A 85 -4.70 -1.44 4.06
N TYR A 86 -3.76 -1.95 3.25
CA TYR A 86 -2.57 -2.64 3.76
C TYR A 86 -1.76 -1.74 4.71
N ALA A 87 -1.37 -0.55 4.24
CA ALA A 87 -0.56 0.38 5.03
C ALA A 87 -1.30 0.88 6.28
N ALA A 88 -2.58 1.21 6.14
CA ALA A 88 -3.42 1.67 7.24
C ALA A 88 -3.60 0.60 8.32
N THR A 89 -3.79 -0.66 7.91
CA THR A 89 -3.93 -1.78 8.86
C THR A 89 -2.63 -2.04 9.61
N VAL A 90 -1.49 -2.09 8.91
CA VAL A 90 -0.18 -2.24 9.56
C VAL A 90 0.07 -1.08 10.53
N LEU A 91 -0.15 0.16 10.11
CA LEU A 91 0.05 1.33 10.97
C LEU A 91 -0.86 1.30 12.21
N ALA A 92 -2.15 0.98 12.03
CA ALA A 92 -3.08 0.89 13.15
C ALA A 92 -2.66 -0.20 14.14
N LEU A 93 -2.31 -1.40 13.66
CA LEU A 93 -1.85 -2.50 14.51
C LEU A 93 -0.54 -2.15 15.24
N SER A 94 0.43 -1.55 14.56
CA SER A 94 1.68 -1.07 15.18
C SER A 94 1.42 -0.03 16.26
N LEU A 95 0.49 0.91 16.06
CA LEU A 95 0.12 1.90 17.08
C LEU A 95 -0.41 1.21 18.34
N TYR A 96 -1.37 0.29 18.20
CA TYR A 96 -1.94 -0.43 19.35
C TYR A 96 -0.92 -1.35 20.03
N TYR A 97 -0.04 -2.00 19.26
CA TYR A 97 0.96 -2.91 19.80
C TYR A 97 2.04 -2.17 20.60
N TRP A 98 2.61 -1.10 20.05
CA TRP A 98 3.75 -0.40 20.66
C TRP A 98 3.35 0.60 21.74
N LEU A 99 2.21 1.27 21.60
CA LEU A 99 1.75 2.29 22.55
C LEU A 99 0.68 1.77 23.51
N GLY A 100 0.14 0.57 23.27
CA GLY A 100 -0.99 0.01 24.00
C GLY A 100 -2.31 0.73 23.72
N THR A 101 -3.38 0.26 24.35
CA THR A 101 -4.71 0.88 24.28
C THR A 101 -4.76 2.10 25.20
N ASN A 102 -4.69 3.29 24.63
CA ASN A 102 -4.75 4.57 25.34
C ASN A 102 -5.53 5.60 24.50
N TYR A 103 -5.77 6.81 25.04
CA TYR A 103 -6.53 7.84 24.34
C TYR A 103 -5.94 8.20 22.97
N LEU A 104 -4.62 8.23 22.85
CA LEU A 104 -3.95 8.52 21.58
C LEU A 104 -4.21 7.43 20.54
N THR A 105 -4.06 6.15 20.89
CA THR A 105 -4.28 5.04 19.94
C THR A 105 -5.75 4.87 19.59
N MET A 106 -6.66 5.12 20.55
CA MET A 106 -8.11 5.16 20.33
C MET A 106 -8.56 6.29 19.38
N ILE A 107 -7.75 7.33 19.21
CA ILE A 107 -7.99 8.40 18.23
C ILE A 107 -7.27 8.09 16.92
N LEU A 108 -5.97 7.83 16.96
CA LEU A 108 -5.12 7.67 15.77
C LEU A 108 -5.45 6.42 14.96
N GLY A 109 -5.81 5.30 15.60
CA GLY A 109 -6.17 4.06 14.93
C GLY A 109 -7.41 4.24 14.03
N PRO A 110 -8.56 4.65 14.59
CA PRO A 110 -9.76 4.94 13.81
C PRO A 110 -9.60 6.10 12.82
N ALA A 111 -8.82 7.13 13.15
CA ALA A 111 -8.54 8.23 12.23
C ALA A 111 -7.76 7.76 10.99
N THR A 112 -6.76 6.90 11.18
CA THR A 112 -6.02 6.23 10.09
C THR A 112 -6.97 5.38 9.24
N LEU A 113 -7.84 4.61 9.91
CA LEU A 113 -9.02 3.90 9.39
C LEU A 113 -9.83 4.72 8.38
N SER A 114 -10.29 5.85 8.89
CA SER A 114 -11.21 6.76 8.24
C SER A 114 -10.55 7.48 7.06
N LEU A 115 -9.29 7.88 7.21
CA LEU A 115 -8.51 8.46 6.13
C LEU A 115 -8.30 7.48 4.97
N ALA A 116 -8.00 6.21 5.27
CA ALA A 116 -7.87 5.16 4.26
C ALA A 116 -9.18 4.94 3.48
N ALA A 117 -10.31 4.93 4.18
CA ALA A 117 -11.64 4.85 3.57
C ALA A 117 -11.93 6.07 2.68
N TYR A 118 -11.63 7.29 3.15
CA TYR A 118 -11.83 8.51 2.38
C TYR A 118 -10.98 8.53 1.11
N LEU A 119 -9.68 8.24 1.19
CA LEU A 119 -8.80 8.19 0.02
C LEU A 119 -9.24 7.12 -0.99
N SER A 120 -9.77 6.01 -0.50
CA SER A 120 -10.33 4.95 -1.35
C SER A 120 -11.65 5.37 -2.00
N TRP A 121 -12.51 6.11 -1.28
CA TRP A 121 -13.75 6.69 -1.79
C TRP A 121 -13.51 7.67 -2.94
N LEU A 122 -12.39 8.41 -2.93
CA LEU A 122 -12.01 9.28 -4.05
C LEU A 122 -11.86 8.54 -5.39
N ARG A 123 -11.66 7.21 -5.37
CA ARG A 123 -11.65 6.39 -6.58
C ARG A 123 -13.04 6.15 -7.14
N VAL A 124 -14.05 6.08 -6.27
CA VAL A 124 -15.46 5.94 -6.65
C VAL A 124 -16.02 7.29 -7.11
N SER A 125 -15.77 8.37 -6.36
CA SER A 125 -16.30 9.69 -6.69
C SER A 125 -15.77 10.26 -8.01
N ARG A 126 -14.59 9.82 -8.45
CA ARG A 126 -14.00 10.15 -9.76
C ARG A 126 -14.38 9.19 -10.88
N GLY A 127 -15.28 8.23 -10.63
CA GLY A 127 -15.71 7.23 -11.62
C GLY A 127 -14.64 6.24 -12.05
N LEU A 128 -13.55 6.09 -11.28
CA LEU A 128 -12.41 5.24 -11.64
C LEU A 128 -12.62 3.77 -11.25
N HIS A 129 -13.44 3.52 -10.22
CA HIS A 129 -13.78 2.19 -9.71
C HIS A 129 -15.21 2.17 -9.16
N THR A 130 -15.82 0.98 -9.10
CA THR A 130 -17.09 0.77 -8.38
C THR A 130 -16.84 0.59 -6.87
N LEU A 131 -17.90 0.75 -6.06
CA LEU A 131 -17.84 0.48 -4.62
C LEU A 131 -17.33 -0.94 -4.34
N ASN A 132 -17.84 -1.95 -5.07
CA ASN A 132 -17.44 -3.35 -4.89
C ASN A 132 -15.94 -3.56 -5.17
N GLN A 133 -15.40 -2.94 -6.22
CA GLN A 133 -13.97 -3.02 -6.54
C GLN A 133 -13.09 -2.42 -5.43
N VAL A 134 -13.55 -1.32 -4.84
CA VAL A 134 -12.87 -0.67 -3.71
C VAL A 134 -12.99 -1.51 -2.43
N MET A 135 -14.17 -2.06 -2.13
CA MET A 135 -14.39 -2.91 -0.96
C MET A 135 -13.55 -4.20 -1.01
N VAL A 136 -13.50 -4.90 -2.14
CA VAL A 136 -12.65 -6.09 -2.29
C VAL A 136 -11.18 -5.72 -2.10
N GLY A 137 -10.74 -4.61 -2.70
CA GLY A 137 -9.38 -4.10 -2.49
C GLY A 137 -9.10 -3.83 -1.00
N ALA A 138 -10.00 -3.13 -0.31
CA ALA A 138 -9.88 -2.83 1.11
C ALA A 138 -9.78 -4.10 1.96
N VAL A 139 -10.66 -5.08 1.75
CA VAL A 139 -10.66 -6.35 2.50
C VAL A 139 -9.37 -7.12 2.28
N VAL A 140 -8.94 -7.31 1.03
CA VAL A 140 -7.69 -8.02 0.71
C VAL A 140 -6.49 -7.29 1.30
N GLY A 141 -6.43 -5.97 1.15
CA GLY A 141 -5.34 -5.15 1.67
C GLY A 141 -5.21 -5.26 3.19
N SER A 142 -6.32 -5.12 3.91
CA SER A 142 -6.35 -5.25 5.37
C SER A 142 -5.99 -6.66 5.82
N ALA A 143 -6.51 -7.71 5.17
CA ALA A 143 -6.21 -9.09 5.51
C ALA A 143 -4.72 -9.41 5.35
N VAL A 144 -4.11 -8.98 4.24
CA VAL A 144 -2.68 -9.14 4.00
C VAL A 144 -1.87 -8.33 5.01
N GLY A 145 -2.27 -7.08 5.31
CA GLY A 145 -1.57 -6.23 6.28
C GLY A 145 -1.58 -6.83 7.69
N ALA A 146 -2.73 -7.31 8.15
CA ALA A 146 -2.86 -7.98 9.44
C ALA A 146 -2.04 -9.28 9.51
N LEU A 147 -2.12 -10.12 8.47
CA LEU A 147 -1.32 -11.34 8.38
C LEU A 147 0.18 -11.03 8.45
N TRP A 148 0.65 -10.05 7.68
CA TRP A 148 2.07 -9.68 7.62
C TRP A 148 2.59 -9.15 8.96
N PHE A 149 1.77 -8.35 9.64
CA PHE A 149 2.05 -7.85 10.98
C PHE A 149 2.14 -8.98 12.02
N VAL A 150 1.21 -9.93 12.00
CA VAL A 150 1.22 -11.09 12.90
C VAL A 150 2.44 -11.97 12.64
N LEU A 151 2.75 -12.27 11.37
CA LEU A 151 3.93 -13.07 11.01
C LEU A 151 5.24 -12.44 11.50
N TRP A 152 5.35 -11.11 11.48
CA TRP A 152 6.52 -10.44 12.06
C TRP A 152 6.66 -10.76 13.54
N HIS A 153 5.64 -10.44 14.33
CA HIS A 153 5.70 -10.50 15.79
C HIS A 153 5.74 -11.93 16.34
N TRP A 154 5.11 -12.88 15.65
CA TRP A 154 5.00 -14.27 16.14
C TRP A 154 6.09 -15.19 15.62
N LEU A 155 6.70 -14.90 14.47
CA LEU A 155 7.63 -15.82 13.81
C LEU A 155 8.97 -15.17 13.47
N VAL A 156 8.93 -14.06 12.73
CA VAL A 156 10.16 -13.49 12.15
C VAL A 156 11.00 -12.79 13.21
N GLN A 157 10.38 -12.11 14.17
CA GLN A 157 11.09 -11.37 15.22
C GLN A 157 11.93 -12.31 16.10
N GLU A 158 11.40 -13.45 16.50
CA GLU A 158 12.13 -14.46 17.29
C GLU A 158 13.28 -15.09 16.49
N ALA A 159 13.02 -15.46 15.23
CA ALA A 159 14.04 -16.00 14.34
C ALA A 159 15.18 -14.99 14.07
N PHE A 160 14.84 -13.70 13.93
CA PHE A 160 15.79 -12.62 13.72
C PHE A 160 16.60 -12.28 14.98
N ALA A 161 16.04 -12.47 16.17
CA ALA A 161 16.73 -12.26 17.44
C ALA A 161 17.71 -13.39 17.76
N SER A 162 17.40 -14.62 17.36
CA SER A 162 18.16 -15.83 17.75
C SER A 162 19.42 -16.10 16.91
N SER A 163 19.52 -15.61 15.67
CA SER A 163 20.65 -15.93 14.78
C SER A 163 21.26 -14.71 14.09
N VAL A 164 22.55 -14.47 14.32
CA VAL A 164 23.32 -13.40 13.67
C VAL A 164 23.37 -13.60 12.16
N LEU A 165 23.44 -14.85 11.68
CA LEU A 165 23.40 -15.15 10.25
C LEU A 165 22.05 -14.78 9.62
N VAL A 166 20.94 -15.07 10.30
CA VAL A 166 19.59 -14.66 9.84
C VAL A 166 19.49 -13.14 9.82
N ARG A 167 20.01 -12.46 10.84
CA ARG A 167 20.03 -11.00 10.91
C ARG A 167 20.82 -10.37 9.76
N VAL A 168 22.02 -10.88 9.47
CA VAL A 168 22.85 -10.43 8.35
C VAL A 168 22.17 -10.73 7.01
N ALA A 169 21.61 -11.94 6.83
CA ALA A 169 20.91 -12.33 5.61
C ALA A 169 19.68 -11.46 5.33
N VAL A 170 18.86 -11.18 6.36
CA VAL A 170 17.69 -10.31 6.25
C VAL A 170 18.09 -8.89 5.89
N ILE A 171 19.08 -8.30 6.59
CA ILE A 171 19.53 -6.94 6.29
C ILE A 171 20.07 -6.84 4.86
N LEU A 172 20.97 -7.74 4.46
CA LEU A 172 21.56 -7.72 3.12
C LEU A 172 20.52 -8.00 2.03
N GLY A 173 19.66 -9.00 2.25
CA GLY A 173 18.59 -9.36 1.32
C GLY A 173 17.58 -8.22 1.13
N SER A 174 17.13 -7.61 2.22
CA SER A 174 16.20 -6.48 2.18
C SER A 174 16.83 -5.23 1.58
N SER A 175 18.10 -4.93 1.85
CA SER A 175 18.81 -3.82 1.21
C SER A 175 18.98 -4.04 -0.29
N ALA A 176 19.41 -5.24 -0.71
CA ALA A 176 19.55 -5.59 -2.12
C ALA A 176 18.21 -5.52 -2.86
N PHE A 177 17.13 -5.98 -2.23
CA PHE A 177 15.77 -5.90 -2.76
C PHE A 177 15.31 -4.45 -2.91
N CYS A 178 15.50 -3.60 -1.90
CA CYS A 178 15.12 -2.20 -1.96
C CYS A 178 15.86 -1.45 -3.07
N VAL A 179 17.18 -1.67 -3.19
CA VAL A 179 17.99 -1.09 -4.28
C VAL A 179 17.50 -1.59 -5.64
N SER A 180 17.27 -2.89 -5.78
CA SER A 180 16.78 -3.48 -7.04
C SER A 180 15.41 -2.94 -7.43
N PHE A 181 14.51 -2.77 -6.47
CA PHE A 181 13.18 -2.22 -6.68
C PHE A 181 13.24 -0.75 -7.08
N VAL A 182 14.05 0.07 -6.41
CA VAL A 182 14.25 1.49 -6.79
C VAL A 182 14.85 1.59 -8.19
N VAL A 183 15.85 0.77 -8.53
CA VAL A 183 16.44 0.72 -9.87
C VAL A 183 15.41 0.29 -10.92
N TYR A 184 14.60 -0.73 -10.62
CA TYR A 184 13.51 -1.16 -11.50
C TYR A 184 12.52 -0.03 -11.76
N MET A 185 12.09 0.65 -10.69
CA MET A 185 11.16 1.78 -10.76
C MET A 185 11.71 2.91 -11.62
N ILE A 186 12.97 3.32 -11.41
CA ILE A 186 13.64 4.32 -12.23
C ILE A 186 13.69 3.88 -13.70
N ARG A 187 14.04 2.62 -13.97
CA ARG A 187 14.22 2.12 -15.34
C ARG A 187 12.93 1.92 -16.13
N HIS A 188 11.84 1.54 -15.48
CA HIS A 188 10.56 1.34 -16.16
C HIS A 188 9.75 2.63 -16.23
N TRP A 189 9.76 3.47 -15.18
CA TRP A 189 8.96 4.68 -15.18
C TRP A 189 9.54 5.82 -16.03
N LEU A 190 10.86 5.89 -16.20
CA LEU A 190 11.48 6.84 -17.14
C LEU A 190 11.29 6.44 -18.62
N LYS A 191 10.75 5.25 -18.90
CA LYS A 191 10.49 4.78 -20.28
C LYS A 191 9.04 4.92 -20.71
N ASP A 192 8.14 5.23 -19.77
CA ASP A 192 6.72 5.45 -20.02
C ASP A 192 6.39 6.96 -20.18
N GLU A 193 7.41 7.82 -20.26
CA GLU A 193 7.35 9.20 -20.78
C GLU A 193 7.78 9.25 -22.25
#